data_AF-A0AAF0EL09-F1
#
_entry.id   AF-A0AAF0EL09-F1
#
_cell.length_a   1.000
_cell.length_b   1.000
_cell.length_c   1.000
_cell.angle_alpha   90.00
_cell.angle_beta   90.00
_cell.angle_gamma   90.00
#
_symmetry.space_group_name_H-M   'P 1'
#
loop_
_entity.id
_entity.type
_entity.pdbx_description
1 polymer ?
#
loop_
_entity_poly.entity_id
_entity_poly.type
_entity_poly.pdbx_seq_one_letter_code
_entity_poly.pdbx_strand_id
1 'polypeptide(L)'
;MKGLAFRKLGRTSMNLVTSLLEHERIVTTVAKAKEASRLAEKMITLGKRGTPTALSSAQSFLFNTGTSMPRLAEMAARYAERPGGYTRVHLMGHRKGDHAPRAILELVDNPTDVKLDMTARTVAREAYTLLHRAQKTIGWDALQSLLQQQASLPIEQDTRFHPLTRKNMAKLVRYRGEAARAELVHKAGQYLERLWAQDQVEGQRRPDTERWDAMELARPSRGRTLTRPMKGARVMAGELATPVAARVGTETEEARPLRLRDGTIAPKRLTRTLKPSVVRLAKGVFAKRRQRGATVPLP
;
A
#
# COMPACT_ATOMS: atom_id res chain seq x y z
N MET A 1 5.03 41.96 9.14
CA MET A 1 5.41 41.02 10.23
C MET A 1 6.38 39.97 9.69
N LYS A 2 7.64 39.94 10.14
CA LYS A 2 8.51 38.78 9.87
C LYS A 2 7.94 37.61 10.66
N GLY A 3 7.44 36.58 9.97
CA GLY A 3 6.92 35.37 10.62
C GLY A 3 8.03 34.67 11.41
N LEU A 4 7.64 33.91 12.44
CA LEU A 4 8.58 33.08 13.19
C LEU A 4 9.29 32.10 12.24
N ALA A 5 10.62 32.09 12.27
CA ALA A 5 11.45 31.24 11.39
C ALA A 5 11.27 29.72 11.66
N PHE A 6 10.68 29.36 12.80
CA PHE A 6 10.45 27.98 13.22
C PHE A 6 9.23 27.87 14.14
N ARG A 7 8.69 26.66 14.32
CA ARG A 7 7.61 26.41 15.29
C ARG A 7 8.17 26.29 16.71
N LYS A 8 7.64 27.08 17.65
CA LYS A 8 8.11 27.11 19.04
C LYS A 8 7.95 25.76 19.78
N LEU A 9 6.90 24.98 19.48
CA LEU A 9 6.57 23.64 20.01
C LEU A 9 6.63 23.44 21.55
N GLY A 10 6.99 24.45 22.33
CA GLY A 10 7.16 24.41 23.78
C GLY A 10 8.38 23.60 24.27
N ARG A 11 9.26 23.11 23.37
CA ARG A 11 10.38 22.20 23.71
C ARG A 11 11.36 21.98 22.55
N THR A 12 12.52 21.37 22.82
CA THR A 12 13.51 20.96 21.81
C THR A 12 13.11 19.67 21.09
N SER A 13 13.53 19.52 19.82
CA SER A 13 13.20 18.37 18.97
C SER A 13 14.37 17.40 18.75
N MET A 14 15.40 17.46 19.60
CA MET A 14 16.62 16.65 19.50
C MET A 14 16.36 15.13 19.57
N ASN A 15 15.47 14.70 20.46
CA ASN A 15 15.09 13.27 20.58
C ASN A 15 14.52 12.72 19.27
N LEU A 16 13.70 13.50 18.56
CA LEU A 16 13.05 13.05 17.32
C LEU A 16 14.06 12.83 16.18
N VAL A 17 15.09 13.66 16.11
CA VAL A 17 16.16 13.50 15.10
C VAL A 17 16.99 12.26 15.40
N THR A 18 17.33 12.05 16.68
CA THR A 18 18.08 10.85 17.11
C THR A 18 17.29 9.57 16.78
N SER A 19 16.01 9.50 17.18
CA SER A 19 15.15 8.36 16.85
C SER A 19 14.93 8.18 15.35
N LEU A 20 14.92 9.26 14.57
CA LEU A 20 14.82 9.16 13.10
C LEU A 20 16.09 8.54 12.50
N LEU A 21 17.28 8.87 13.01
CA LEU A 21 18.53 8.26 12.54
C LEU A 21 18.63 6.78 12.94
N GLU A 22 18.14 6.43 14.13
CA GLU A 22 18.17 5.05 14.64
C GLU A 22 17.19 4.12 13.93
N HIS A 23 15.97 4.59 13.65
CA HIS A 23 14.89 3.76 13.10
C HIS A 23 14.57 4.04 11.64
N GLU A 24 15.19 5.06 11.03
CA GLU A 24 14.94 5.57 9.67
C GLU A 24 13.50 6.06 9.38
N ARG A 25 12.54 5.75 10.26
CA ARG A 25 11.14 6.13 10.16
C ARG A 25 10.50 6.25 11.54
N ILE A 26 9.82 7.37 11.77
CA ILE A 26 9.06 7.63 12.99
C ILE A 26 7.67 8.16 12.67
N VAL A 27 6.72 7.98 13.58
CA VAL A 27 5.37 8.54 13.45
C VAL A 27 5.12 9.54 14.56
N THR A 28 4.80 10.78 14.20
CA THR A 28 4.61 11.88 15.17
C THR A 28 3.54 12.85 14.67
N THR A 29 3.33 13.99 15.35
CA THR A 29 2.40 15.01 14.86
C THR A 29 3.00 15.81 13.70
N VAL A 30 2.16 16.31 12.79
CA VAL A 30 2.63 17.04 11.59
C VAL A 30 3.58 18.18 11.94
N ALA A 31 3.27 18.96 12.99
CA ALA A 31 4.10 20.07 13.42
C ALA A 31 5.49 19.62 13.90
N LYS A 32 5.55 18.53 14.68
CA LYS A 32 6.80 17.93 15.16
C LYS A 32 7.61 17.32 14.02
N ALA A 33 6.95 16.61 13.09
CA ALA A 33 7.59 16.00 11.93
C ALA A 33 8.27 17.05 11.05
N LYS A 34 7.60 18.18 10.78
CA LYS A 34 8.17 19.26 9.96
C LYS A 34 9.38 19.93 10.60
N GLU A 35 9.39 20.15 11.92
CA GLU A 35 10.59 20.68 12.60
C GLU A 35 11.72 19.66 12.66
N ALA A 36 11.42 18.39 12.98
CA ALA A 36 12.42 17.33 13.00
C ALA A 36 13.03 17.09 11.61
N SER A 37 12.24 17.18 10.54
CA SER A 37 12.71 17.12 9.13
C SER A 37 13.82 18.12 8.87
N ARG A 38 13.60 19.40 9.22
CA ARG A 38 14.57 20.49 9.01
C ARG A 38 15.87 20.25 9.78
N LEU A 39 15.76 19.80 11.03
CA LEU A 39 16.93 19.53 11.88
C LEU A 39 17.70 18.30 11.41
N ALA A 40 17.00 17.22 11.03
CA ALA A 40 17.61 16.00 10.50
C ALA A 40 18.36 16.27 9.19
N GLU A 41 17.80 17.09 8.29
CA GLU A 41 18.50 17.47 7.06
C GLU A 41 19.81 18.21 7.34
N LYS A 42 19.83 19.09 8.34
CA LYS A 42 21.04 19.78 8.79
C LYS A 42 22.06 18.78 9.35
N MET A 43 21.63 17.83 10.17
CA MET A 43 22.53 16.82 10.76
C MET A 43 23.16 15.95 9.66
N ILE A 44 22.38 15.46 8.71
CA ILE A 44 22.88 14.68 7.56
C ILE A 44 23.87 15.52 6.75
N THR A 45 23.60 16.81 6.56
CA THR A 45 24.53 17.72 5.87
C THR A 45 25.86 17.88 6.63
N LEU A 46 25.84 17.96 7.96
CA LEU A 46 27.06 17.95 8.77
C LEU A 46 27.81 16.62 8.66
N GLY A 47 27.09 15.49 8.69
CA GLY A 47 27.67 14.17 8.46
C GLY A 47 28.36 14.06 7.11
N LYS A 48 27.72 14.55 6.04
CA LYS A 48 28.29 14.59 4.68
C LYS A 48 29.54 15.47 4.58
N ARG A 49 29.63 16.56 5.36
CA ARG A 49 30.82 17.43 5.36
C ARG A 49 32.03 16.73 5.96
N GLY A 50 31.86 15.84 6.94
CA GLY A 50 32.92 15.01 7.51
C GLY A 50 34.04 15.74 8.27
N THR A 51 34.08 17.08 8.29
CA THR A 51 35.10 17.85 9.02
C THR A 51 34.98 17.63 10.54
N PRO A 52 36.08 17.64 11.32
CA PRO A 52 36.03 17.45 12.77
C PRO A 52 35.07 18.39 13.49
N THR A 53 35.00 19.66 13.06
CA THR A 53 34.08 20.68 13.61
C THR A 53 32.61 20.36 13.31
N ALA A 54 32.30 19.87 12.11
CA ALA A 54 30.95 19.44 11.75
C ALA A 54 30.52 18.20 12.55
N LEU A 55 31.42 17.23 12.74
CA LEU A 55 31.14 16.03 13.52
C LEU A 55 30.96 16.37 15.01
N SER A 56 31.79 17.25 15.57
CA SER A 56 31.63 17.75 16.94
C SER A 56 30.28 18.47 17.12
N SER A 57 29.87 19.29 16.15
CA SER A 57 28.56 19.97 16.16
C SER A 57 27.38 18.99 16.08
N ALA A 58 27.53 17.88 15.34
CA ALA A 58 26.51 16.83 15.29
C ALA A 58 26.47 16.04 16.60
N GLN A 59 27.62 15.71 17.17
CA GLN A 59 27.76 15.00 18.42
C GLN A 59 27.18 15.78 19.61
N SER A 60 27.33 17.11 19.64
CA SER A 60 26.72 17.96 20.68
C SER A 60 25.20 18.04 20.58
N PHE A 61 24.62 17.71 19.43
CA PHE A 61 23.19 17.81 19.18
C PHE A 61 22.45 16.47 19.36
N LEU A 62 23.08 15.36 18.97
CA LEU A 62 22.48 14.03 19.00
C LEU A 62 22.60 13.39 20.39
N PHE A 63 21.57 12.64 20.78
CA PHE A 63 21.66 11.77 21.95
C PHE A 63 22.26 10.42 21.57
N ASN A 64 22.69 9.64 22.57
CA ASN A 64 23.23 8.29 22.39
C ASN A 64 24.29 8.23 21.28
N THR A 65 25.32 9.06 21.40
CA THR A 65 26.33 9.27 20.35
C THR A 65 27.01 7.98 19.89
N GLY A 66 27.13 6.98 20.78
CA GLY A 66 27.64 5.64 20.43
C GLY A 66 26.81 4.91 19.36
N THR A 67 25.52 5.21 19.23
CA THR A 67 24.64 4.60 18.21
C THR A 67 24.30 5.59 17.10
N SER A 68 24.04 6.86 17.44
CA SER A 68 23.55 7.85 16.49
C SER A 68 24.63 8.37 15.54
N MET A 69 25.89 8.45 15.97
CA MET A 69 27.00 8.87 15.09
C MET A 69 27.33 7.83 14.00
N PRO A 70 27.42 6.51 14.30
CA PRO A 70 27.54 5.49 13.26
C PRO A 70 26.38 5.53 12.25
N ARG A 71 25.14 5.68 12.73
CA ARG A 71 23.97 5.83 11.86
C ARG A 71 24.05 7.09 10.99
N LEU A 72 24.53 8.20 11.54
CA LEU A 72 24.75 9.42 10.77
C LEU A 72 25.78 9.22 9.64
N ALA A 73 26.85 8.48 9.91
CA ALA A 73 27.86 8.13 8.91
C ALA A 73 27.27 7.25 7.78
N GLU A 74 26.46 6.25 8.14
CA GLU A 74 25.70 5.43 7.17
C GLU A 74 24.81 6.31 6.27
N MET A 75 24.07 7.25 6.86
CA MET A 75 23.23 8.18 6.10
C MET A 75 24.05 9.14 5.24
N ALA A 76 25.19 9.61 5.73
CA ALA A 76 26.08 10.48 4.96
C ALA A 76 26.59 9.79 3.68
N ALA A 77 26.98 8.51 3.79
CA ALA A 77 27.36 7.70 2.65
C ALA A 77 26.18 7.46 1.69
N ARG A 78 25.01 7.06 2.22
CA ARG A 78 23.79 6.84 1.43
C ARG A 78 23.39 8.06 0.60
N TYR A 79 23.58 9.27 1.15
CA TYR A 79 23.16 10.51 0.51
C TYR A 79 24.30 11.33 -0.10
N ALA A 80 25.48 10.74 -0.34
CA ALA A 80 26.65 11.46 -0.85
C ALA A 80 26.32 12.32 -2.08
N GLU A 81 25.65 11.73 -3.08
CA GLU A 81 25.31 12.38 -4.36
C GLU A 81 24.05 13.27 -4.31
N ARG A 82 23.24 13.15 -3.26
CA ARG A 82 21.94 13.84 -3.16
C ARG A 82 22.10 15.27 -2.60
N PRO A 83 21.70 16.34 -3.32
CA PRO A 83 21.81 17.71 -2.83
C PRO A 83 20.58 18.11 -1.98
N GLY A 84 20.47 17.57 -0.76
CA GLY A 84 19.38 17.87 0.16
C GLY A 84 18.11 17.03 -0.06
N GLY A 85 17.06 17.29 0.73
CA GLY A 85 15.81 16.52 0.65
C GLY A 85 15.96 15.06 1.06
N TYR A 86 16.68 14.83 2.17
CA TYR A 86 16.98 13.50 2.72
C TYR A 86 15.80 12.89 3.49
N THR A 87 14.81 13.72 3.83
CA THR A 87 13.64 13.33 4.62
C THR A 87 12.37 13.49 3.83
N ARG A 88 11.34 12.72 4.21
CA ARG A 88 10.00 12.81 3.63
C ARG A 88 8.96 12.77 4.74
N VAL A 89 7.96 13.65 4.63
CA VAL A 89 6.82 13.71 5.54
C VAL A 89 5.57 13.25 4.80
N HIS A 90 4.97 12.15 5.25
CA HIS A 90 3.69 11.66 4.76
C HIS A 90 2.59 11.97 5.77
N LEU A 91 1.50 12.58 5.33
CA LEU A 91 0.35 12.84 6.20
C LEU A 91 -0.36 11.52 6.53
N MET A 92 -0.66 11.31 7.81
CA MET A 92 -1.21 10.07 8.35
C MET A 92 -2.45 10.34 9.21
N GLY A 93 -3.49 10.94 8.60
CA GLY A 93 -4.77 11.20 9.26
C GLY A 93 -4.65 11.90 10.63
N HIS A 94 -5.65 11.69 11.49
CA HIS A 94 -5.69 12.25 12.84
C HIS A 94 -5.60 11.13 13.89
N ARG A 95 -4.96 11.44 15.02
CA ARG A 95 -4.88 10.54 16.16
C ARG A 95 -6.25 10.42 16.83
N LYS A 96 -6.64 9.18 17.17
CA LYS A 96 -7.85 8.92 17.95
C LYS A 96 -7.67 9.45 19.37
N GLY A 97 -8.67 10.17 19.89
CA GLY A 97 -8.65 10.78 21.23
C GLY A 97 -8.52 12.29 21.15
N ASP A 98 -7.34 12.80 20.78
CA ASP A 98 -7.04 14.25 20.76
C ASP A 98 -7.15 14.89 19.37
N HIS A 99 -7.55 14.12 18.34
CA HIS A 99 -7.66 14.56 16.94
C HIS A 99 -6.40 15.25 16.40
N ALA A 100 -5.22 14.98 16.99
CA ALA A 100 -4.00 15.63 16.55
C ALA A 100 -3.58 15.10 15.17
N PRO A 101 -3.25 15.98 14.20
CA PRO A 101 -2.83 15.54 12.87
C PRO A 101 -1.48 14.83 12.96
N ARG A 102 -1.42 13.60 12.45
CA ARG A 102 -0.21 12.77 12.45
C ARG A 102 0.47 12.77 11.09
N ALA A 103 1.77 12.50 11.12
CA ALA A 103 2.57 12.25 9.96
C ALA A 103 3.65 11.19 10.23
N ILE A 104 4.01 10.47 9.18
CA ILE A 104 5.19 9.62 9.13
C ILE A 104 6.34 10.51 8.63
N LEU A 105 7.40 10.61 9.41
CA LEU A 105 8.68 11.18 9.00
C LEU A 105 9.63 10.03 8.71
N GLU A 106 10.15 9.97 7.49
CA GLU A 106 11.09 8.92 7.06
C GLU A 106 12.31 9.51 6.38
N LEU A 107 13.40 8.76 6.42
CA LEU A 107 14.57 8.94 5.58
C LEU A 107 14.27 8.39 4.17
N VAL A 108 14.66 9.11 3.13
CA VAL A 108 14.46 8.69 1.74
C VAL A 108 15.32 7.46 1.45
N ASP A 109 14.93 6.58 0.52
CA ASP A 109 15.77 5.44 0.11
C ASP A 109 16.04 4.44 1.25
N ASN A 110 15.21 4.44 2.30
CA ASN A 110 15.28 3.47 3.39
C ASN A 110 14.76 2.08 2.95
N PRO A 111 15.17 0.98 3.61
CA PRO A 111 14.71 -0.38 3.26
C PRO A 111 13.19 -0.57 3.29
N THR A 112 12.49 0.26 4.07
CA THR A 112 11.03 0.26 4.27
C THR A 112 10.35 1.54 3.73
N ASP A 113 10.88 2.14 2.66
CA ASP A 113 10.39 3.42 2.11
C ASP A 113 8.91 3.28 1.71
N VAL A 114 8.06 4.08 2.36
CA VAL A 114 6.60 4.06 2.15
C VAL A 114 6.26 4.52 0.73
N LYS A 115 6.98 5.49 0.18
CA LYS A 115 6.74 6.00 -1.17
C LYS A 115 7.07 4.94 -2.22
N LEU A 116 8.13 4.15 -2.02
CA LEU A 116 8.47 3.05 -2.91
C LEU A 116 7.36 1.99 -2.90
N ASP A 117 6.93 1.58 -1.71
CA ASP A 117 5.87 0.58 -1.54
C ASP A 117 4.53 1.02 -2.18
N MET A 118 4.11 2.27 -1.94
CA MET A 118 2.90 2.84 -2.55
C MET A 118 3.00 2.92 -4.07
N THR A 119 4.17 3.25 -4.61
CA THR A 119 4.39 3.33 -6.06
C THR A 119 4.36 1.93 -6.67
N ALA A 120 5.00 0.94 -6.05
CA ALA A 120 4.95 -0.46 -6.48
C ALA A 120 3.51 -1.00 -6.56
N ARG A 121 2.68 -0.71 -5.54
CA ARG A 121 1.25 -1.06 -5.54
C ARG A 121 0.48 -0.42 -6.69
N THR A 122 0.77 0.85 -6.97
CA THR A 122 0.11 1.59 -8.05
C THR A 122 0.48 1.02 -9.42
N VAL A 123 1.78 0.77 -9.64
CA VAL A 123 2.29 0.12 -10.86
C VAL A 123 1.64 -1.25 -11.05
N ALA A 124 1.62 -2.09 -10.01
CA ALA A 124 0.98 -3.40 -10.07
C ALA A 124 -0.51 -3.31 -10.43
N ARG A 125 -1.22 -2.33 -9.87
CA ARG A 125 -2.65 -2.12 -10.14
C ARG A 125 -2.93 -1.65 -11.58
N GLU A 126 -2.10 -0.74 -12.09
CA GLU A 126 -2.19 -0.27 -13.47
C GLU A 126 -1.85 -1.40 -14.46
N ALA A 127 -0.76 -2.14 -14.22
CA ALA A 127 -0.37 -3.30 -15.01
C ALA A 127 -1.46 -4.38 -15.02
N TYR A 128 -2.03 -4.72 -13.85
CA TYR A 128 -3.17 -5.63 -13.75
C TYR A 128 -4.33 -5.16 -14.64
N THR A 129 -4.67 -3.86 -14.58
CA THR A 129 -5.78 -3.30 -15.34
C THR A 129 -5.52 -3.32 -16.85
N LEU A 130 -4.29 -3.05 -17.28
CA LEU A 130 -3.88 -3.13 -18.68
C LEU A 130 -3.98 -4.57 -19.21
N LEU A 131 -3.46 -5.55 -18.47
CA LEU A 131 -3.55 -6.96 -18.83
C LEU A 131 -5.00 -7.45 -18.91
N HIS A 132 -5.85 -7.04 -17.97
CA HIS A 132 -7.28 -7.39 -17.98
C HIS A 132 -8.05 -6.76 -19.14
N ARG A 133 -7.62 -5.60 -19.64
CA ARG A 133 -8.19 -4.97 -20.84
C ARG A 133 -7.70 -5.66 -22.10
N ALA A 134 -6.40 -5.90 -22.21
CA ALA A 134 -5.77 -6.54 -23.35
C ALA A 134 -6.31 -7.97 -23.59
N GLN A 135 -6.47 -8.76 -22.53
CA GLN A 135 -6.99 -10.13 -22.63
C GLN A 135 -8.43 -10.21 -23.17
N LYS A 136 -9.19 -9.10 -23.13
CA LYS A 136 -10.53 -9.01 -23.74
C LYS A 136 -10.51 -8.64 -25.22
N THR A 137 -9.38 -8.19 -25.75
CA THR A 137 -9.29 -7.53 -27.06
C THR A 137 -8.20 -8.08 -27.97
N ILE A 138 -7.17 -8.74 -27.45
CA ILE A 138 -5.97 -9.15 -28.19
C ILE A 138 -5.70 -10.64 -27.96
N GLY A 139 -5.40 -11.38 -29.03
CA GLY A 139 -4.95 -12.78 -28.95
C GLY A 139 -3.58 -12.92 -28.27
N TRP A 140 -3.30 -14.09 -27.70
CA TRP A 140 -2.10 -14.33 -26.89
C TRP A 140 -0.78 -14.03 -27.62
N ASP A 141 -0.68 -14.37 -28.90
CA ASP A 141 0.55 -14.18 -29.69
C ASP A 141 0.88 -12.70 -29.93
N ALA A 142 -0.13 -11.88 -30.22
CA ALA A 142 0.03 -10.43 -30.39
C ALA A 142 0.41 -9.74 -29.08
N LEU A 143 -0.08 -10.24 -27.93
CA LEU A 143 0.33 -9.77 -26.61
C LEU A 143 1.81 -10.10 -26.34
N GLN A 144 2.26 -11.28 -26.75
CA GLN A 144 3.61 -11.77 -26.52
C GLN A 144 4.67 -10.96 -27.31
N SER A 145 4.40 -10.65 -28.58
CA SER A 145 5.27 -9.78 -29.39
C SER A 145 5.35 -8.34 -28.83
N LEU A 146 4.23 -7.80 -28.33
CA LEU A 146 4.18 -6.48 -27.67
C LEU A 146 5.03 -6.44 -26.39
N LEU A 147 4.98 -7.50 -25.57
CA LEU A 147 5.77 -7.62 -24.34
C LEU A 147 7.28 -7.72 -24.64
N GLN A 148 7.68 -8.41 -25.71
CA GLN A 148 9.08 -8.53 -26.12
C GLN A 148 9.66 -7.22 -26.67
N GLN A 149 8.88 -6.46 -27.48
CA GLN A 149 9.28 -5.14 -27.94
C GLN A 149 9.47 -4.13 -26.79
N GLN A 150 8.78 -4.34 -25.67
CA GLN A 150 8.82 -3.48 -24.47
C GLN A 150 10.03 -3.70 -23.57
N ALA A 151 10.78 -4.80 -23.73
CA ALA A 151 11.95 -5.10 -22.91
C ALA A 151 13.09 -4.07 -23.07
N SER A 152 13.01 -3.19 -24.07
CA SER A 152 14.04 -2.18 -24.38
C SER A 152 13.89 -0.86 -23.60
N LEU A 153 12.69 -0.51 -23.11
CA LEU A 153 12.44 0.76 -22.43
C LEU A 153 12.44 0.60 -20.89
N PRO A 154 13.10 1.50 -20.14
CA PRO A 154 12.97 1.57 -18.69
C PRO A 154 11.52 1.73 -18.25
N ILE A 155 11.13 1.03 -17.19
CA ILE A 155 9.74 1.00 -16.69
C ILE A 155 9.17 2.40 -16.39
N GLU A 156 10.01 3.34 -15.95
CA GLU A 156 9.61 4.73 -15.67
C GLU A 156 9.30 5.58 -16.92
N GLN A 157 9.73 5.14 -18.10
CA GLN A 157 9.49 5.83 -19.38
C GLN A 157 8.24 5.32 -20.11
N ASP A 158 7.71 4.17 -19.69
CA ASP A 158 6.59 3.49 -20.32
C ASP A 158 5.28 4.29 -20.26
N THR A 159 4.85 4.78 -21.44
CA THR A 159 3.69 5.66 -21.61
C THR A 159 2.35 5.03 -21.24
N ARG A 160 2.30 3.70 -21.08
CA ARG A 160 1.09 2.98 -20.65
C ARG A 160 0.71 3.29 -19.20
N PHE A 161 1.68 3.67 -18.38
CA PHE A 161 1.42 4.08 -16.99
C PHE A 161 1.00 5.54 -16.91
N HIS A 162 0.17 5.83 -15.91
CA HIS A 162 -0.31 7.17 -15.63
C HIS A 162 0.88 8.14 -15.42
N PRO A 163 0.83 9.40 -15.91
CA PRO A 163 1.94 10.34 -15.83
C PRO A 163 2.48 10.56 -14.41
N LEU A 164 1.60 10.59 -13.40
CA LEU A 164 2.01 10.71 -11.99
C LEU A 164 2.76 9.46 -11.49
N THR A 165 2.37 8.27 -11.94
CA THR A 165 3.01 7.00 -11.60
C THR A 165 4.43 6.99 -12.17
N ARG A 166 4.59 7.30 -13.47
CA ARG A 166 5.90 7.50 -14.11
C ARG A 166 6.77 8.51 -13.38
N LYS A 167 6.23 9.69 -13.06
CA LYS A 167 6.95 10.73 -12.31
C LYS A 167 7.42 10.24 -10.94
N ASN A 168 6.62 9.44 -10.23
CA ASN A 168 7.02 8.86 -8.95
C ASN A 168 8.14 7.82 -9.12
N MET A 169 8.05 6.97 -10.14
CA MET A 169 9.08 5.97 -10.45
C MET A 169 10.41 6.65 -10.79
N ALA A 170 10.40 7.64 -11.68
CA ALA A 170 11.58 8.42 -12.04
C ALA A 170 12.24 9.07 -10.80
N LYS A 171 11.43 9.58 -9.85
CA LYS A 171 11.94 10.15 -8.60
C LYS A 171 12.61 9.13 -7.68
N LEU A 172 12.08 7.90 -7.62
CA LEU A 172 12.64 6.81 -6.80
C LEU A 172 13.94 6.27 -7.40
N VAL A 173 14.01 6.17 -8.73
CA VAL A 173 15.17 5.63 -9.44
C VAL A 173 16.32 6.64 -9.51
N ARG A 174 16.04 7.94 -9.54
CA ARG A 174 17.01 9.02 -9.81
C ARG A 174 18.38 8.91 -9.13
N TYR A 175 18.43 8.48 -7.86
CA TYR A 175 19.69 8.44 -7.08
C TYR A 175 20.15 7.02 -6.70
N ARG A 176 19.31 6.00 -6.92
CA ARG A 176 19.63 4.59 -6.61
C ARG A 176 19.85 3.74 -7.87
N GLY A 177 19.60 4.29 -9.06
CA GLY A 177 19.80 3.65 -10.35
C GLY A 177 19.04 2.33 -10.50
N GLU A 178 19.70 1.36 -11.14
CA GLU A 178 19.13 0.04 -11.45
C GLU A 178 18.71 -0.74 -10.21
N ALA A 179 19.40 -0.57 -9.07
CA ALA A 179 19.05 -1.28 -7.84
C ALA A 179 17.65 -0.90 -7.34
N ALA A 180 17.28 0.38 -7.37
CA ALA A 180 15.92 0.80 -7.02
C ALA A 180 14.89 0.37 -8.07
N ARG A 181 15.27 0.33 -9.35
CA ARG A 181 14.38 -0.16 -10.41
C ARG A 181 14.06 -1.64 -10.19
N ALA A 182 15.08 -2.46 -9.93
CA ALA A 182 14.92 -3.88 -9.62
C ALA A 182 14.05 -4.10 -8.38
N GLU A 183 14.29 -3.35 -7.29
CA GLU A 183 13.48 -3.45 -6.07
C GLU A 183 12.00 -3.07 -6.33
N LEU A 184 11.77 -1.99 -7.07
CA LEU A 184 10.44 -1.53 -7.45
C LEU A 184 9.71 -2.57 -8.30
N VAL A 185 10.38 -3.12 -9.32
CA VAL A 185 9.83 -4.16 -10.20
C VAL A 185 9.52 -5.42 -9.39
N HIS A 186 10.43 -5.84 -8.51
CA HIS A 186 10.23 -7.00 -7.65
C HIS A 186 8.99 -6.85 -6.76
N LYS A 187 8.88 -5.73 -6.03
CA LYS A 187 7.70 -5.45 -5.19
C LYS A 187 6.43 -5.32 -6.02
N ALA A 188 6.47 -4.66 -7.17
CA ALA A 188 5.33 -4.55 -8.08
C ALA A 188 4.87 -5.94 -8.58
N GLY A 189 5.81 -6.83 -8.91
CA GLY A 189 5.53 -8.22 -9.26
C GLY A 189 4.82 -8.99 -8.14
N GLN A 190 5.31 -8.89 -6.90
CA GLN A 190 4.66 -9.49 -5.73
C GLN A 190 3.23 -8.97 -5.52
N TYR A 191 3.01 -7.65 -5.70
CA TYR A 191 1.68 -7.06 -5.60
C TYR A 191 0.77 -7.52 -6.74
N LEU A 192 1.29 -7.67 -7.96
CA LEU A 192 0.54 -8.17 -9.11
C LEU A 192 0.13 -9.63 -8.92
N GLU A 193 1.05 -10.49 -8.47
CA GLU A 193 0.76 -11.88 -8.11
C GLU A 193 -0.33 -11.97 -7.04
N ARG A 194 -0.25 -11.10 -6.02
CA ARG A 194 -1.29 -11.01 -4.98
C ARG A 194 -2.65 -10.63 -5.56
N LEU A 195 -2.71 -9.64 -6.46
CA LEU A 195 -3.95 -9.23 -7.12
C LEU A 195 -4.54 -10.36 -7.96
N TRP A 196 -3.72 -11.10 -8.71
CA TRP A 196 -4.18 -12.27 -9.47
C TRP A 196 -4.67 -13.40 -8.57
N ALA A 197 -3.94 -13.73 -7.51
CA ALA A 197 -4.34 -14.77 -6.57
C ALA A 197 -5.68 -14.42 -5.91
N GLN A 198 -5.86 -13.16 -5.50
CA GLN A 198 -7.12 -12.70 -4.92
C GLN A 198 -8.27 -12.75 -5.93
N ASP A 199 -8.01 -12.38 -7.18
CA ASP A 199 -9.01 -12.47 -8.24
C ASP A 199 -9.47 -13.92 -8.49
N GLN A 200 -8.55 -14.87 -8.44
CA GLN A 200 -8.89 -16.29 -8.52
C GLN A 200 -9.76 -16.73 -7.34
N VAL A 201 -9.42 -16.34 -6.10
CA VAL A 201 -10.15 -16.73 -4.89
C VAL A 201 -11.53 -16.09 -4.83
N GLU A 202 -11.60 -14.75 -4.86
CA GLU A 202 -12.80 -13.96 -4.58
C GLU A 202 -13.64 -13.67 -5.84
N GLY A 203 -13.04 -13.81 -7.02
CA GLY A 203 -13.62 -13.37 -8.29
C GLY A 203 -13.42 -11.87 -8.53
N GLN A 204 -13.50 -11.49 -9.81
CA GLN A 204 -13.29 -10.11 -10.25
C GLN A 204 -14.25 -9.15 -9.56
N ARG A 205 -13.73 -8.01 -9.12
CA ARG A 205 -14.56 -6.91 -8.63
C ARG A 205 -15.44 -6.41 -9.78
N ARG A 206 -16.72 -6.73 -9.71
CA ARG A 206 -17.72 -6.43 -10.75
C ARG A 206 -18.97 -5.84 -10.11
N PRO A 207 -19.77 -5.03 -10.83
CA PRO A 207 -21.08 -4.62 -10.34
C PRO A 207 -21.90 -5.84 -9.94
N ASP A 208 -22.46 -5.81 -8.73
CA ASP A 208 -23.36 -6.85 -8.23
C ASP A 208 -24.76 -6.56 -8.77
N THR A 209 -25.02 -7.00 -10.00
CA THR A 209 -26.30 -6.76 -10.70
C THR A 209 -27.45 -7.41 -9.93
N GLU A 210 -27.28 -8.63 -9.43
CA GLU A 210 -28.27 -9.33 -8.60
C GLU A 210 -28.69 -8.50 -7.37
N ARG A 211 -27.71 -7.96 -6.64
CA ARG A 211 -27.98 -7.11 -5.48
C ARG A 211 -28.56 -5.76 -5.87
N TRP A 212 -28.13 -5.20 -6.99
CA TRP A 212 -28.66 -3.94 -7.52
C TRP A 212 -30.15 -4.07 -7.87
N ASP A 213 -30.49 -5.10 -8.62
CA ASP A 213 -31.86 -5.39 -9.06
C ASP A 213 -32.75 -5.75 -7.85
N ALA A 214 -32.22 -6.49 -6.87
CA ALA A 214 -32.93 -6.77 -5.62
C ALA A 214 -33.20 -5.51 -4.76
N MET A 215 -32.28 -4.53 -4.75
CA MET A 215 -32.51 -3.26 -4.06
C MET A 215 -33.58 -2.42 -4.75
N GLU A 216 -33.67 -2.48 -6.09
CA GLU A 216 -34.74 -1.86 -6.86
C GLU A 216 -36.09 -2.48 -6.52
N LEU A 217 -36.20 -3.81 -6.50
CA LEU A 217 -37.44 -4.51 -6.13
C LEU A 217 -37.86 -4.21 -4.68
N ALA A 218 -36.91 -4.16 -3.74
CA ALA A 218 -37.21 -3.99 -2.33
C ALA A 218 -37.60 -2.56 -1.93
N ARG A 219 -37.16 -1.53 -2.68
CA ARG A 219 -37.36 -0.11 -2.33
C ARG A 219 -37.57 0.79 -3.58
N PRO A 220 -38.69 0.64 -4.29
CA PRO A 220 -38.95 1.38 -5.53
C PRO A 220 -39.08 2.91 -5.34
N SER A 221 -39.50 3.39 -4.17
CA SER A 221 -39.76 4.82 -3.93
C SER A 221 -38.52 5.70 -3.72
N ARG A 222 -37.33 5.13 -3.47
CA ARG A 222 -36.09 5.91 -3.27
C ARG A 222 -35.30 6.16 -4.55
N GLY A 223 -35.75 5.63 -5.69
CA GLY A 223 -34.98 5.65 -6.95
C GLY A 223 -33.70 4.82 -6.88
N ARG A 224 -33.00 4.70 -8.02
CA ARG A 224 -31.68 4.04 -8.07
C ARG A 224 -30.70 4.83 -7.21
N THR A 225 -29.96 4.14 -6.33
CA THR A 225 -28.80 4.77 -5.68
C THR A 225 -27.80 5.21 -6.75
N LEU A 226 -27.03 6.27 -6.52
CA LEU A 226 -26.04 6.73 -7.51
C LEU A 226 -24.86 5.74 -7.68
N THR A 227 -24.67 4.84 -6.72
CA THR A 227 -23.48 3.98 -6.63
C THR A 227 -23.86 2.50 -6.67
N ARG A 228 -23.49 1.81 -7.77
CA ARG A 228 -23.67 0.36 -7.93
C ARG A 228 -22.96 -0.44 -6.81
N PRO A 229 -23.65 -1.37 -6.11
CA PRO A 229 -23.02 -2.33 -5.22
C PRO A 229 -22.08 -3.18 -6.08
N MET A 230 -20.99 -3.61 -5.47
CA MET A 230 -19.97 -4.39 -6.18
C MET A 230 -19.86 -5.76 -5.51
N LYS A 231 -19.73 -6.80 -6.32
CA LYS A 231 -19.38 -8.18 -5.93
C LYS A 231 -17.86 -8.31 -6.00
N GLY A 232 -17.27 -9.09 -5.10
CA GLY A 232 -15.80 -9.17 -4.92
C GLY A 232 -15.26 -8.06 -4.01
N ALA A 233 -14.17 -8.31 -3.27
CA ALA A 233 -13.65 -7.33 -2.33
C ALA A 233 -12.88 -6.20 -3.04
N ARG A 234 -12.97 -4.97 -2.50
CA ARG A 234 -12.10 -3.86 -2.90
C ARG A 234 -10.90 -3.87 -1.97
N VAL A 235 -9.72 -4.23 -2.46
CA VAL A 235 -8.49 -4.06 -1.69
C VAL A 235 -8.20 -2.57 -1.57
N MET A 236 -8.30 -2.03 -0.36
CA MET A 236 -7.84 -0.68 -0.10
C MET A 236 -6.31 -0.66 0.03
N ALA A 237 -5.67 0.42 -0.42
CA ALA A 237 -4.23 0.58 -0.26
C ALA A 237 -3.87 0.63 1.23
N GLY A 238 -3.12 -0.36 1.73
CA GLY A 238 -2.71 -0.42 3.14
C GLY A 238 -3.47 -1.44 3.98
N GLU A 239 -4.58 -1.97 3.47
CA GLU A 239 -5.25 -3.10 4.10
C GLU A 239 -4.39 -4.35 3.86
N LEU A 240 -3.67 -4.78 4.88
CA LEU A 240 -3.35 -6.20 5.00
C LEU A 240 -4.71 -6.87 4.95
N ALA A 241 -5.00 -7.60 3.85
CA ALA A 241 -6.15 -8.48 3.81
C ALA A 241 -6.22 -9.13 5.20
N THR A 242 -7.31 -8.86 5.93
CA THR A 242 -7.65 -9.62 7.12
C THR A 242 -7.32 -11.06 6.78
N PRO A 243 -6.59 -11.82 7.62
CA PRO A 243 -6.21 -13.17 7.27
C PRO A 243 -7.49 -13.97 7.05
N VAL A 244 -7.98 -13.99 5.81
CA VAL A 244 -8.88 -15.01 5.30
C VAL A 244 -8.11 -16.34 5.24
N ALA A 245 -6.81 -16.32 5.58
CA ALA A 245 -6.07 -17.47 6.08
C ALA A 245 -6.73 -18.18 7.29
N ALA A 246 -7.74 -17.60 7.96
CA ALA A 246 -8.55 -18.30 8.96
C ALA A 246 -9.91 -18.83 8.45
N ARG A 247 -10.22 -18.72 7.15
CA ARG A 247 -11.50 -19.21 6.59
C ARG A 247 -11.37 -20.06 5.35
N VAL A 248 -10.25 -20.78 5.21
CA VAL A 248 -10.20 -21.94 4.33
C VAL A 248 -10.75 -23.12 5.13
N GLY A 249 -11.98 -23.55 4.82
CA GLY A 249 -12.61 -24.72 5.43
C GLY A 249 -13.53 -24.47 6.64
N THR A 250 -13.75 -23.23 7.09
CA THR A 250 -14.77 -22.99 8.12
C THR A 250 -16.17 -22.93 7.51
N GLU A 251 -16.97 -23.96 7.81
CA GLU A 251 -18.41 -23.95 7.62
C GLU A 251 -18.98 -22.74 8.39
N THR A 252 -19.74 -21.88 7.72
CA THR A 252 -20.48 -20.83 8.41
C THR A 252 -21.96 -21.08 8.19
N GLU A 253 -22.64 -21.53 9.24
CA GLU A 253 -24.10 -21.51 9.31
C GLU A 253 -24.56 -20.09 9.63
N GLU A 254 -24.88 -19.29 8.60
CA GLU A 254 -25.62 -18.04 8.82
C GLU A 254 -27.11 -18.27 8.53
N ALA A 255 -27.89 -18.51 9.58
CA ALA A 255 -29.33 -18.30 9.56
C ALA A 255 -29.61 -16.87 10.04
N ARG A 256 -29.79 -15.92 9.12
CA ARG A 256 -30.37 -14.62 9.47
C ARG A 256 -31.88 -14.75 9.39
N PRO A 257 -32.64 -14.67 10.50
CA PRO A 257 -34.09 -14.69 10.43
C PRO A 257 -34.56 -13.45 9.67
N LEU A 258 -35.26 -13.67 8.56
CA LEU A 258 -35.95 -12.60 7.85
C LEU A 258 -37.33 -12.46 8.51
N ARG A 259 -37.54 -11.38 9.26
CA ARG A 259 -38.89 -11.02 9.71
C ARG A 259 -39.67 -10.51 8.50
N LEU A 260 -40.76 -11.20 8.19
CA LEU A 260 -41.72 -10.75 7.18
C LEU A 260 -42.56 -9.60 7.75
N ARG A 261 -43.20 -8.81 6.89
CA ARG A 261 -43.99 -7.62 7.29
C ARG A 261 -45.19 -7.97 8.18
N ASP A 262 -45.65 -9.21 8.11
CA ASP A 262 -46.74 -9.78 8.90
C ASP A 262 -46.29 -10.27 10.29
N GLY A 263 -45.01 -10.08 10.64
CA GLY A 263 -44.45 -10.49 11.94
C GLY A 263 -44.03 -11.96 12.02
N THR A 264 -44.24 -12.74 10.96
CA THR A 264 -43.80 -14.14 10.92
C THR A 264 -42.31 -14.25 10.59
N ILE A 265 -41.67 -15.33 11.07
CA ILE A 265 -40.26 -15.63 10.81
C ILE A 265 -40.24 -16.69 9.70
N ALA A 266 -39.61 -16.38 8.56
CA ALA A 266 -39.47 -17.34 7.47
C ALA A 266 -38.71 -18.61 7.93
N PRO A 267 -39.12 -19.83 7.51
CA PRO A 267 -38.45 -21.06 7.90
C PRO A 267 -36.97 -21.04 7.47
N LYS A 268 -36.09 -21.53 8.35
CA LYS A 268 -34.64 -21.53 8.14
C LYS A 268 -34.28 -22.37 6.92
N ARG A 269 -33.73 -21.76 5.89
CA ARG A 269 -33.03 -22.50 4.82
C ARG A 269 -31.56 -22.64 5.22
N LEU A 270 -31.13 -23.84 5.57
CA LEU A 270 -29.73 -24.16 5.80
C LEU A 270 -29.02 -24.26 4.44
N THR A 271 -28.23 -23.25 4.08
CA THR A 271 -27.34 -23.33 2.92
C THR A 271 -25.92 -23.61 3.38
N ARG A 272 -25.48 -24.88 3.28
CA ARG A 272 -24.07 -25.25 3.42
C ARG A 272 -23.32 -24.76 2.17
N THR A 273 -22.41 -23.81 2.34
CA THR A 273 -21.51 -23.38 1.26
C THR A 273 -20.08 -23.76 1.63
N LEU A 274 -19.55 -24.80 0.97
CA LEU A 274 -18.12 -25.07 0.95
C LEU A 274 -17.46 -23.98 0.10
N LYS A 275 -16.67 -23.09 0.72
CA LYS A 275 -15.81 -22.19 -0.07
C LYS A 275 -14.74 -23.05 -0.75
N PRO A 276 -14.46 -22.82 -2.05
CA PRO A 276 -13.42 -23.57 -2.75
C PRO A 276 -12.07 -23.33 -2.06
N SER A 277 -11.41 -24.39 -1.62
CA SER A 277 -10.00 -24.32 -1.22
C SER A 277 -9.14 -24.20 -2.46
N VAL A 278 -8.13 -23.33 -2.38
CA VAL A 278 -7.19 -23.10 -3.47
C VAL A 278 -5.93 -23.91 -3.21
N VAL A 279 -5.59 -24.79 -4.15
CA VAL A 279 -4.32 -25.54 -4.12
C VAL A 279 -3.36 -24.84 -5.08
N ARG A 280 -2.13 -24.59 -4.60
CA ARG A 280 -1.04 -24.09 -5.45
C ARG A 280 -0.55 -25.25 -6.30
N LEU A 281 -0.71 -25.16 -7.62
CA LEU A 281 -0.25 -26.19 -8.55
C LEU A 281 1.17 -25.91 -9.04
N ALA A 282 1.50 -24.64 -9.25
CA ALA A 282 2.83 -24.17 -9.65
C ALA A 282 3.03 -22.67 -9.30
N LYS A 283 4.19 -22.11 -9.63
CA LYS A 283 4.47 -20.67 -9.43
C LYS A 283 3.50 -19.83 -10.28
N GLY A 284 2.55 -19.16 -9.61
CA GLY A 284 1.52 -18.35 -10.26
C GLY A 284 0.25 -19.11 -10.71
N VAL A 285 0.18 -20.43 -10.53
CA VAL A 285 -0.98 -21.24 -10.94
C VAL A 285 -1.72 -21.79 -9.72
N PHE A 286 -3.00 -21.42 -9.63
CA PHE A 286 -3.89 -21.75 -8.52
C PHE A 286 -5.19 -22.36 -9.06
N ALA A 287 -5.61 -23.50 -8.53
CA ALA A 287 -6.86 -24.15 -8.93
C ALA A 287 -7.88 -24.16 -7.79
N LYS A 288 -9.17 -23.95 -8.14
CA LYS A 288 -10.30 -24.13 -7.23
C LYS A 288 -10.62 -25.62 -7.10
N ARG A 289 -10.47 -26.19 -5.91
CA ARG A 289 -11.04 -27.53 -5.62
C ARG A 289 -12.54 -27.36 -5.36
N ARG A 290 -13.38 -27.85 -6.28
CA ARG A 290 -14.83 -28.01 -6.03
C ARG A 290 -15.10 -29.42 -5.49
N GLN A 291 -15.35 -29.58 -4.20
CA GLN A 291 -16.10 -30.74 -3.72
C GLN A 291 -17.59 -30.43 -3.86
N ARG A 292 -18.33 -31.23 -4.65
CA ARG A 292 -19.80 -31.17 -4.66
C ARG A 292 -20.26 -31.72 -3.32
N GLY A 293 -20.81 -30.87 -2.45
CA GLY A 293 -21.51 -31.34 -1.25
C GLY A 293 -22.79 -32.06 -1.67
N ALA A 294 -22.94 -33.32 -1.26
CA ALA A 294 -24.19 -34.06 -1.39
C ALA A 294 -25.27 -33.36 -0.53
N THR A 295 -26.46 -33.18 -1.10
CA THR A 295 -27.63 -32.69 -0.37
C THR A 295 -28.26 -33.90 0.32
N VAL A 296 -28.15 -34.00 1.64
CA VAL A 296 -28.86 -35.02 2.42
C VAL A 296 -30.16 -34.36 2.92
N PRO A 297 -31.34 -34.85 2.55
CA PRO A 297 -32.58 -34.42 3.19
C PRO A 297 -32.58 -34.93 4.64
N LEU A 298 -32.96 -34.08 5.58
CA LEU A 298 -33.17 -34.50 6.98
C LEU A 298 -34.50 -35.28 7.09
N PRO A 299 -34.59 -36.27 8.01
CA PRO A 299 -35.84 -36.96 8.33
C PRO A 299 -36.89 -36.02 8.95
#